data_AF-A0A0U5IDC5-F1
#
_entry.id   AF-A0A0U5IDC5-F1
#
_cell.length_a   1.000
_cell.length_b   1.000
_cell.length_c   1.000
_cell.angle_alpha   90.00
_cell.angle_beta   90.00
_cell.angle_gamma   90.00
#
_symmetry.space_group_name_H-M   'P 1'
#
loop_
_entity.id
_entity.type
_entity.pdbx_description
1 polymer ?
#
loop_
_entity_poly.entity_id
_entity_poly.type
_entity_poly.pdbx_seq_one_letter_code
_entity_poly.pdbx_strand_id
1 'polypeptide(L)' 'MVDRITKQSNQIAELPLSGRRVPEYNVEQVREVFCGPYRIIYHIKPDQIDLIAVIHGAMHVLQGEQE' A
#
# COMPACT_ATOMS: atom_id res chain seq x y z
N MET A 1 6.21 -5.43 15.59
CA MET A 1 5.70 -5.53 14.21
C MET A 1 4.49 -4.62 14.02
N VAL A 2 3.44 -4.75 14.87
CA VAL A 2 2.26 -3.87 14.86
C VAL A 2 2.61 -2.38 14.98
N ASP A 3 3.51 -2.03 15.91
CA ASP A 3 3.94 -0.65 16.15
C ASP A 3 4.51 0.05 14.90
N ARG A 4 5.27 -0.69 14.08
CA ARG A 4 5.83 -0.16 12.83
C ARG A 4 4.74 0.10 11.80
N ILE A 5 3.75 -0.78 11.72
CA ILE A 5 2.61 -0.61 10.82
C ILE A 5 1.80 0.61 11.24
N THR A 6 1.48 0.77 12.53
CA THR A 6 0.74 1.93 13.04
C THR A 6 1.49 3.24 12.76
N LYS A 7 2.82 3.26 12.95
CA LYS A 7 3.64 4.44 12.65
C LYS A 7 3.69 4.74 11.16
N GLN A 8 3.76 3.71 10.31
CA GLN A 8 3.66 3.85 8.86
C GLN A 8 2.29 4.40 8.45
N SER A 9 1.20 3.91 9.04
CA SER A 9 -0.17 4.39 8.76
C SER A 9 -0.33 5.87 9.08
N ASN A 10 0.22 6.36 10.19
CA ASN A 10 0.23 7.80 10.50
C ASN A 10 1.00 8.59 9.44
N GLN A 11 2.16 8.11 9.02
CA GLN A 11 2.95 8.77 7.97
C GLN A 11 2.23 8.78 6.60
N ILE A 12 1.49 7.72 6.28
CA ILE A 12 0.64 7.66 5.07
C ILE A 12 -0.52 8.65 5.19
N ALA A 13 -1.09 8.85 6.38
CA ALA A 13 -2.14 9.84 6.61
C ALA A 13 -1.62 11.27 6.43
N GLU A 14 -0.39 11.56 6.86
CA GLU A 14 0.24 12.88 6.70
C GLU A 14 0.71 13.13 5.25
N LEU A 15 1.27 12.11 4.59
CA LEU A 15 1.85 12.18 3.25
C LEU A 15 1.39 10.99 2.38
N PRO A 16 0.12 10.95 1.97
CA PRO A 16 -0.43 9.84 1.18
C PRO A 16 0.27 9.70 -0.17
N LEU A 17 0.78 10.82 -0.71
CA LEU A 17 1.55 10.87 -1.95
C LEU A 17 3.04 10.50 -1.80
N SER A 18 3.47 9.93 -0.67
CA SER A 18 4.85 9.44 -0.50
C SER A 18 5.04 7.99 -1.00
N GLY A 19 3.99 7.16 -0.97
CA GLY A 19 4.05 5.78 -1.46
C GLY A 19 4.28 5.70 -2.97
N ARG A 20 4.84 4.58 -3.45
CA ARG A 20 5.03 4.38 -4.89
C ARG A 20 3.69 4.01 -5.54
N ARG A 21 3.50 4.37 -6.81
CA ARG A 21 2.35 3.86 -7.58
C ARG A 21 2.52 2.36 -7.76
N VAL A 22 1.46 1.60 -7.53
CA VAL A 22 1.50 0.15 -7.79
C VAL A 22 1.53 -0.05 -9.31
N PRO A 23 2.56 -0.68 -9.89
CA PRO A 23 2.64 -0.83 -11.34
C PRO A 23 1.57 -1.78 -11.90
N GLU A 24 1.06 -2.70 -11.09
CA GLU A 24 0.03 -3.68 -11.47
C GLU A 24 -1.36 -3.05 -11.63
N TYR A 25 -1.64 -2.00 -10.86
CA TYR A 25 -2.88 -1.23 -10.98
C TYR A 25 -2.51 0.12 -11.58
N ASN A 26 -2.85 0.37 -12.85
CA ASN A 26 -2.59 1.65 -13.54
C ASN A 26 -3.46 2.81 -13.01
N VAL A 27 -3.62 2.91 -11.70
CA VAL A 27 -4.47 3.82 -10.96
C VAL A 27 -3.58 4.65 -10.05
N GLU A 28 -3.51 5.96 -10.27
CA GLU A 28 -2.61 6.84 -9.51
C GLU A 28 -2.92 6.93 -8.01
N GLN A 29 -4.18 6.64 -7.69
CA GLN A 29 -4.74 6.65 -6.33
C GLN A 29 -4.37 5.37 -5.55
N VAL A 30 -3.99 4.28 -6.23
CA VAL A 30 -3.53 3.04 -5.61
C VAL A 30 -2.02 3.11 -5.45
N ARG A 31 -1.57 3.08 -4.20
CA ARG A 31 -0.17 3.24 -3.84
C ARG A 31 0.27 2.18 -2.86
N GLU A 32 1.56 1.91 -2.91
CA GLU A 32 2.21 0.97 -2.01
C GLU A 32 3.35 1.63 -1.24
N VAL A 33 3.52 1.18 0.01
CA VAL A 33 4.68 1.49 0.84
C VAL A 33 5.31 0.22 1.36
N PHE A 34 6.64 0.21 1.40
CA PHE A 34 7.41 -0.91 1.91
C PHE A 34 7.64 -0.71 3.42
N CYS A 35 7.20 -1.67 4.21
CA CYS A 35 7.50 -1.77 5.64
C CYS A 35 8.34 -3.03 5.88
N GLY A 36 9.65 -2.91 5.68
CA GLY A 36 10.56 -4.05 5.75
C GLY A 36 10.22 -5.10 4.67
N PRO A 37 9.99 -6.38 5.03
CA PRO A 37 9.63 -7.41 4.06
C PRO A 37 8.14 -7.40 3.70
N TYR A 38 7.33 -6.48 4.25
CA TYR A 38 5.91 -6.33 3.92
C TYR A 38 5.69 -5.11 3.03
N ARG A 39 4.69 -5.20 2.15
CA ARG A 39 4.19 -4.11 1.31
C ARG A 39 2.76 -3.84 1.74
N ILE A 40 2.49 -2.59 2.09
CA ILE A 40 1.17 -2.10 2.46
C ILE A 40 0.61 -1.37 1.24
N ILE A 41 -0.49 -1.87 0.72
CA ILE A 41 -1.20 -1.29 -0.41
C ILE A 41 -2.37 -0.50 0.15
N TYR A 42 -2.50 0.74 -0.29
CA TYR A 42 -3.54 1.64 0.13
C TYR A 42 -4.10 2.42 -1.04
N HIS A 43 -5.36 2.81 -0.91
CA HIS A 43 -6.08 3.62 -1.88
C HIS A 43 -6.38 4.99 -1.29
N ILE A 44 -5.98 6.03 -2.00
CA ILE A 44 -6.24 7.41 -1.61
C ILE A 44 -7.59 7.82 -2.17
N LYS A 45 -8.59 7.95 -1.30
CA LYS A 45 -9.88 8.59 -1.62
C LYS A 45 -9.84 10.05 -1.15
N PRO A 46 -10.73 10.91 -1.68
CA PRO A 46 -10.78 12.31 -1.28
C PRO A 46 -11.11 12.53 0.22
N ASP A 47 -11.85 11.61 0.84
CA ASP A 47 -12.31 11.74 2.23
C ASP A 47 -11.54 10.84 3.22
N GLN A 48 -10.91 9.77 2.72
CA GLN A 48 -10.24 8.76 3.55
C GLN A 48 -9.13 8.01 2.80
N ILE A 49 -8.29 7.31 3.55
CA ILE A 49 -7.29 6.39 2.98
C ILE A 49 -7.68 4.97 3.37
N ASP A 50 -7.96 4.14 2.38
CA ASP A 50 -8.29 2.74 2.59
C ASP A 50 -7.03 1.87 2.51
N LEU A 51 -6.73 1.12 3.55
CA LEU A 51 -5.69 0.08 3.49
C LEU A 51 -6.30 -1.16 2.83
N ILE A 52 -5.91 -1.43 1.58
CA ILE A 52 -6.47 -2.53 0.80
C ILE A 52 -5.89 -3.87 1.27
N ALA A 53 -4.56 -3.91 1.45
CA ALA A 53 -3.87 -5.15 1.78
C ALA A 53 -2.50 -4.90 2.43
N VAL A 54 -2.07 -5.85 3.25
CA VAL A 54 -0.70 -5.96 3.77
C VAL A 54 -0.16 -7.31 3.36
N ILE A 55 0.76 -7.32 2.40
CA ILE A 55 1.31 -8.55 1.80
C ILE A 55 2.78 -8.65 2.10
N HIS A 56 3.32 -9.87 2.15
CA HIS A 56 4.76 -10.06 2.20
C HIS A 56 5.34 -9.83 0.80
N GLY A 57 6.40 -9.02 0.66
CA GLY A 57 6.98 -8.66 -0.64
C GLY A 57 7.60 -9.83 -1.40
N ALA A 58 7.93 -10.92 -0.70
CA ALA A 58 8.34 -12.19 -1.32
C ALA A 58 7.15 -13.08 -1.75
N MET A 59 5.92 -12.71 -1.41
CA MET A 59 4.72 -13.44 -1.78
C MET A 59 4.15 -12.84 -3.07
N HIS A 60 4.04 -13.65 -4.10
CA HIS A 60 3.53 -13.24 -5.42
C HIS A 60 1.99 -13.23 -5.44
N VAL A 61 1.36 -12.55 -4.47
CA VAL A 61 -0.11 -12.55 -4.29
C VAL A 61 -0.83 -11.58 -5.21
N LEU A 62 -0.14 -10.57 -5.75
CA LEU A 62 -0.74 -9.57 -6.64
C LEU A 62 -0.71 -9.94 -8.13
N GLN A 63 -0.17 -11.12 -8.47
CA GLN A 63 -0.39 -11.73 -9.79
C GLN A 63 -1.83 -12.26 -9.86
N GLY A 64 -2.80 -11.35 -9.82
CA GLY A 64 -4.18 -11.62 -10.18
C GLY A 64 -4.27 -11.74 -11.69
N GLU A 65 -4.41 -12.99 -12.14
CA GLU A 65 -5.06 -13.49 -13.35
C GLU A 65 -5.40 -12.41 -14.39
N GLN A 66 -4.47 -12.24 -15.34
CA GLN A 66 -4.80 -11.76 -16.68
C GLN A 66 -5.46 -12.95 -17.41
N GLU A 67 -6.76 -13.15 -17.20
CA GLU A 67 -7.61 -14.00 -18.05
C GLU A 67 -8.59 -13.15 -18.85
#